data_AF-A0A7X5FR38-F1
#
_entry.id   AF-A0A7X5FR38-F1
#
_cell.length_a   1.000
_cell.length_b   1.000
_cell.length_c   1.000
_cell.angle_alpha   90.00
_cell.angle_beta   90.00
_cell.angle_gamma   90.00
#
_symmetry.space_group_name_H-M   'P 1'
#
loop_
_entity.id
_entity.type
_entity.pdbx_description
1 polymer ?
#
loop_
_entity_poly.entity_id
_entity_poly.type
_entity_poly.pdbx_seq_one_letter_code
_entity_poly.pdbx_strand_id
1 'polypeptide(L)'
;MYSITRAEAADKLGMSTRSVDRYVKAGKLRSKKDGKIIYIHAQDVENMSSDNSDSKAEVIMPQEKKQSYTQQSHSNSEAQNHTSQSSQNPQSHSTSIIDAQSRATLEKIYLDLRSEIKNKDQIILDISHKLGQAQEIAKNSVSVIEFKKSQYLLEESKGSLHQEIETLKVKESDLVNKLKYEKSTNIILIAFCLILMIGLGLLWFLKI
;
A
#
# COMPACT_ATOMS: atom_id res chain seq x y z
N MET A 1 -3.93 33.10 4.87
CA MET A 1 -4.97 32.43 5.70
C MET A 1 -4.65 30.94 5.78
N TYR A 2 -4.83 30.30 6.95
CA TYR A 2 -4.66 28.85 7.11
C TYR A 2 -5.96 28.14 6.77
N SER A 3 -6.09 27.66 5.55
CA SER A 3 -7.35 27.09 5.03
C SER A 3 -7.20 25.70 4.43
N ILE A 4 -5.98 25.30 4.04
CA ILE A 4 -5.74 24.06 3.30
C ILE A 4 -5.37 22.94 4.25
N THR A 5 -6.01 21.77 4.12
CA THR A 5 -5.64 20.60 4.90
C THR A 5 -4.42 19.87 4.32
N ARG A 6 -3.76 19.01 5.11
CA ARG A 6 -2.62 18.22 4.63
C ARG A 6 -2.90 17.38 3.38
N ALA A 7 -4.10 16.80 3.28
CA ALA A 7 -4.50 16.02 2.12
C ALA A 7 -4.65 16.92 0.89
N GLU A 8 -5.36 18.03 1.05
CA GLU A 8 -5.59 18.98 -0.05
C GLU A 8 -4.28 19.64 -0.53
N ALA A 9 -3.33 19.90 0.38
CA ALA A 9 -2.00 20.40 0.01
C ALA A 9 -1.17 19.35 -0.75
N ALA A 10 -1.31 18.07 -0.38
CA ALA A 10 -0.65 16.96 -1.05
C ALA A 10 -1.15 16.81 -2.50
N ASP A 11 -2.47 16.91 -2.69
CA ASP A 11 -3.11 16.85 -4.01
C ASP A 11 -2.69 18.05 -4.89
N LYS A 12 -2.70 19.27 -4.34
CA LYS A 12 -2.30 20.49 -5.06
C LYS A 12 -0.83 20.50 -5.48
N LEU A 13 0.05 19.89 -4.69
CA LEU A 13 1.48 19.84 -4.95
C LEU A 13 1.92 18.55 -5.69
N GLY A 14 0.99 17.63 -5.99
CA GLY A 14 1.30 16.36 -6.65
C GLY A 14 2.26 15.47 -5.86
N MET A 15 2.21 15.49 -4.53
CA MET A 15 3.15 14.75 -3.67
C MET A 15 2.43 14.02 -2.54
N SER A 16 3.12 13.08 -1.87
CA SER A 16 2.53 12.36 -0.73
C SER A 16 2.28 13.28 0.47
N THR A 17 1.26 12.95 1.28
CA THR A 17 0.99 13.62 2.57
C THR A 17 2.20 13.60 3.52
N ARG A 18 3.03 12.56 3.43
CA ARG A 18 4.30 12.45 4.17
C ARG A 18 5.34 13.48 3.70
N SER A 19 5.38 13.79 2.40
CA SER A 19 6.26 14.83 1.85
C SER A 19 5.82 16.22 2.34
N VAL A 20 4.51 16.48 2.37
CA VAL A 20 3.93 17.68 2.95
C VAL A 20 4.29 17.80 4.44
N ASP A 21 4.15 16.72 5.22
CA ASP A 21 4.55 16.69 6.64
C ASP A 21 6.06 16.97 6.82
N ARG A 22 6.92 16.46 5.91
CA ARG A 22 8.36 16.78 5.93
C ARG A 22 8.62 18.25 5.65
N TYR A 23 7.90 18.88 4.72
CA TYR A 23 8.04 20.30 4.42
C TYR A 23 7.52 21.20 5.54
N VAL A 24 6.47 20.78 6.24
CA VAL A 24 6.04 21.42 7.47
C VAL A 24 7.11 21.33 8.56
N LYS A 25 7.71 20.13 8.77
CA LYS A 25 8.80 19.95 9.74
C LYS A 25 10.07 20.72 9.38
N ALA A 26 10.38 20.85 8.09
CA ALA A 26 11.52 21.60 7.60
C ALA A 26 11.29 23.13 7.56
N GLY A 27 10.10 23.60 7.93
CA GLY A 27 9.76 25.03 7.91
C GLY A 27 9.51 25.62 6.52
N LYS A 28 9.44 24.80 5.47
CA LYS A 28 9.16 25.25 4.09
C LYS A 28 7.70 25.63 3.89
N LEU A 29 6.79 25.00 4.64
CA LEU A 29 5.36 25.31 4.63
C LEU A 29 4.93 25.79 6.02
N ARG A 30 4.35 26.99 6.11
CA ARG A 30 3.78 27.46 7.37
C ARG A 30 2.52 26.66 7.68
N SER A 31 2.46 26.16 8.90
CA SER A 31 1.31 25.38 9.38
C SER A 31 0.79 25.89 10.71
N LYS A 32 -0.51 25.69 10.93
CA LYS A 32 -1.19 25.89 12.20
C LYS A 32 -1.90 24.58 12.56
N LYS A 33 -1.64 24.07 13.75
CA LYS A 33 -2.32 22.88 14.27
C LYS A 33 -3.58 23.32 15.01
N ASP A 34 -4.71 22.73 14.66
CA ASP A 34 -5.96 22.87 15.39
C ASP A 34 -6.50 21.47 15.71
N GLY A 35 -6.42 21.08 16.98
CA GLY A 35 -6.67 19.72 17.43
C GLY A 35 -5.81 18.66 16.72
N LYS A 36 -6.46 17.74 16.00
CA LYS A 36 -5.81 16.65 15.24
C LYS A 36 -5.50 17.03 13.78
N ILE A 37 -6.00 18.18 13.31
CA ILE A 37 -5.86 18.61 11.92
C ILE A 37 -4.74 19.67 11.85
N ILE A 38 -3.92 19.55 10.80
CA ILE A 38 -2.88 20.54 10.50
C ILE A 38 -3.36 21.30 9.27
N TYR A 39 -3.50 22.61 9.44
CA TYR A 39 -3.84 23.54 8.38
C TYR A 39 -2.57 24.22 7.86
N ILE A 40 -2.47 24.32 6.54
CA ILE A 40 -1.34 24.88 5.83
C ILE A 40 -1.77 26.22 5.25
N HIS A 41 -0.84 27.17 5.22
CA HIS A 41 -1.07 28.48 4.65
C HIS A 41 -1.23 28.38 3.12
N ALA A 42 -2.36 28.87 2.59
CA ALA A 42 -2.69 28.69 1.18
C ALA A 42 -1.65 29.25 0.21
N GLN A 43 -1.09 30.42 0.53
CA GLN A 43 -0.07 31.08 -0.29
C GLN A 43 1.24 30.27 -0.41
N ASP A 44 1.59 29.49 0.62
CA ASP A 44 2.84 28.72 0.60
C ASP A 44 2.71 27.50 -0.31
N VAL A 45 1.50 26.92 -0.38
CA VAL A 45 1.15 25.83 -1.31
C VAL A 45 1.14 26.35 -2.74
N GLU A 46 0.56 27.53 -2.97
CA GLU A 46 0.51 28.14 -4.30
C GLU A 46 1.91 28.48 -4.83
N ASN A 47 2.75 29.12 -4.01
CA ASN A 47 4.14 29.44 -4.36
C ASN A 47 4.98 28.18 -4.65
N MET A 48 4.74 27.08 -3.93
CA MET A 48 5.43 25.80 -4.19
C MET A 48 4.88 25.05 -5.42
N SER A 49 3.61 25.28 -5.77
CA SER A 49 3.00 24.69 -6.95
C SER A 49 3.45 25.37 -8.25
N SER A 50 3.63 26.69 -8.24
CA SER A 50 4.12 27.46 -9.39
C SER A 50 5.56 27.12 -9.76
N ASP A 51 6.39 26.78 -8.78
CA ASP A 51 7.79 26.36 -8.96
C ASP A 51 7.94 24.93 -9.52
N ASN A 52 6.85 24.15 -9.55
CA ASN A 52 6.83 22.77 -10.06
C ASN A 52 6.19 22.63 -11.45
N SER A 53 5.88 23.74 -12.14
CA SER A 53 5.23 23.72 -13.46
C SER A 53 6.06 23.03 -14.55
N ASP A 54 7.40 23.02 -14.42
CA ASP A 54 8.32 22.59 -15.50
C ASP A 54 8.89 21.17 -15.35
N SER A 55 8.45 20.40 -14.35
CA SER A 55 8.97 19.03 -14.18
C SER A 55 7.93 18.06 -13.65
N LYS A 56 6.83 17.89 -14.38
CA LYS A 56 6.05 16.66 -14.29
C LYS A 56 6.77 15.59 -15.11
N ALA A 57 7.61 14.79 -14.44
CA ALA A 57 8.10 13.56 -15.02
C ALA A 57 6.90 12.63 -15.24
N GLU A 58 6.44 12.53 -16.49
CA GLU A 58 5.42 11.56 -16.88
C GLU A 58 5.97 10.15 -16.65
N VAL A 59 5.30 9.40 -15.77
CA VAL A 59 5.52 7.95 -15.66
C VAL A 59 4.88 7.31 -16.88
N ILE A 60 5.70 7.00 -17.89
CA ILE A 60 5.30 6.18 -19.04
C ILE A 60 4.98 4.79 -18.50
N MET A 61 3.70 4.50 -18.28
CA MET A 61 3.23 3.15 -18.02
C MET A 61 3.38 2.32 -19.31
N PRO A 62 4.09 1.19 -19.32
CA PRO A 62 4.11 0.30 -20.48
C PRO A 62 2.71 -0.29 -20.69
N GLN A 63 2.10 -0.02 -21.86
CA GLN A 63 0.90 -0.73 -22.28
C GLN A 63 1.22 -2.23 -22.46
N GLU A 64 0.43 -3.08 -21.80
CA GLU A 64 0.49 -4.53 -21.92
C GLU A 64 0.18 -4.97 -23.36
N LYS A 65 1.21 -5.38 -24.11
CA LYS A 65 1.01 -6.15 -25.35
C LYS A 65 0.69 -7.61 -24.99
N LYS A 66 -0.52 -8.03 -25.33
CA LYS A 66 -0.95 -9.44 -25.32
C LYS A 66 -0.01 -10.26 -26.22
N GLN A 67 0.72 -11.20 -25.64
CA GLN A 67 1.58 -12.14 -26.36
C GLN A 67 0.75 -13.35 -26.79
N SER A 68 0.71 -13.59 -28.10
CA SER A 68 0.27 -14.86 -28.70
C SER A 68 1.52 -15.58 -29.19
N TYR A 69 1.70 -16.82 -28.75
CA TYR A 69 2.85 -17.67 -29.06
C TYR A 69 2.79 -18.20 -30.50
N THR A 70 3.90 -18.10 -31.23
CA THR A 70 4.44 -19.22 -32.02
C THR A 70 5.91 -19.08 -32.42
N GLN A 71 6.66 -20.11 -32.05
CA GLN A 71 7.75 -20.81 -32.75
C GLN A 71 8.91 -20.07 -33.43
N GLN A 72 10.07 -20.34 -32.81
CA GLN A 72 11.46 -20.27 -33.21
C GLN A 72 11.78 -21.09 -34.47
N SER A 73 12.59 -20.55 -35.40
CA SER A 73 13.47 -21.30 -36.33
C SER A 73 14.50 -20.38 -37.03
N HIS A 74 15.75 -20.85 -37.06
CA HIS A 74 16.93 -20.47 -37.89
C HIS A 74 17.63 -19.12 -37.62
N SER A 75 18.89 -19.06 -37.16
CA SER A 75 20.19 -19.53 -37.70
C SER A 75 20.69 -18.76 -38.93
N ASN A 76 21.77 -17.99 -38.71
CA ASN A 76 22.81 -17.45 -39.61
C ASN A 76 22.43 -16.91 -40.99
N SER A 77 22.85 -15.67 -41.29
CA SER A 77 23.62 -15.31 -42.50
C SER A 77 24.03 -13.83 -42.50
N GLU A 78 25.11 -13.58 -43.23
CA GLU A 78 25.94 -12.39 -43.32
C GLU A 78 25.30 -11.23 -44.12
N ALA A 79 25.92 -10.05 -43.95
CA ALA A 79 26.04 -8.94 -44.91
C ALA A 79 24.78 -8.31 -45.53
N GLN A 80 24.56 -7.02 -45.24
CA GLN A 80 24.77 -5.94 -46.23
C GLN A 80 24.38 -4.56 -45.68
N ASN A 81 25.23 -3.58 -46.03
CA ASN A 81 24.99 -2.15 -45.96
C ASN A 81 23.68 -1.73 -46.63
N HIS A 82 22.98 -0.74 -46.07
CA HIS A 82 22.61 0.44 -46.86
C HIS A 82 22.21 1.65 -45.99
N THR A 83 22.90 2.74 -46.29
CA THR A 83 22.68 4.16 -45.97
C THR A 83 21.23 4.63 -46.04
N SER A 84 20.86 5.54 -45.13
CA SER A 84 19.96 6.66 -45.44
C SER A 84 20.31 7.89 -44.61
N GLN A 85 20.73 8.93 -45.32
CA GLN A 85 20.91 10.31 -44.85
C GLN A 85 19.57 11.05 -44.86
N SER A 86 19.34 11.93 -43.88
CA SER A 86 18.79 13.28 -44.09
C SER A 86 19.20 14.13 -42.87
N SER A 87 20.18 15.04 -42.98
CA SER A 87 20.09 16.42 -43.47
C SER A 87 19.67 17.45 -42.40
N GLN A 88 20.64 18.35 -42.14
CA GLN A 88 20.53 19.78 -41.79
C GLN A 88 20.18 20.17 -40.34
N ASN A 89 21.14 20.72 -39.58
CA ASN A 89 21.59 22.12 -39.67
C ASN A 89 22.83 22.37 -38.77
N PRO A 90 23.86 23.14 -39.20
CA PRO A 90 25.05 23.41 -38.41
C PRO A 90 24.95 24.78 -37.72
N GLN A 91 25.13 24.82 -36.39
CA GLN A 91 25.51 26.07 -35.71
C GLN A 91 26.97 25.98 -35.27
N SER A 92 27.81 26.42 -36.19
CA SER A 92 29.14 26.93 -35.91
C SER A 92 29.02 28.21 -35.10
N HIS A 93 29.37 28.16 -33.82
CA HIS A 93 29.86 29.34 -33.11
C HIS A 93 31.36 29.18 -32.92
N SER A 94 32.11 29.60 -33.93
CA SER A 94 33.50 29.99 -33.78
C SER A 94 33.53 31.34 -33.07
N THR A 95 33.89 31.34 -31.80
CA THR A 95 34.55 32.50 -31.19
C THR A 95 35.90 32.01 -30.69
N SER A 96 36.89 32.12 -31.58
CA SER A 96 38.30 31.96 -31.27
C SER A 96 38.71 33.05 -30.29
N ILE A 97 38.71 32.74 -28.98
CA ILE A 97 39.89 32.73 -28.10
C ILE A 97 39.52 31.78 -26.96
N ILE A 98 39.81 30.48 -27.13
CA ILE A 98 39.80 29.57 -25.99
C ILE A 98 41.19 29.68 -25.39
N ASP A 99 41.34 30.46 -24.32
CA ASP A 99 42.55 30.50 -23.50
C ASP A 99 43.01 29.06 -23.24
N ALA A 100 44.32 28.81 -23.32
CA ALA A 100 44.89 27.49 -23.05
C ALA A 100 44.44 26.93 -21.69
N GLN A 101 44.18 27.83 -20.74
CA GLN A 101 43.59 27.55 -19.44
C GLN A 101 42.16 26.99 -19.52
N SER A 102 41.31 27.55 -20.37
CA SER A 102 39.92 27.11 -20.58
C SER A 102 39.84 25.71 -21.21
N ARG A 103 40.80 25.37 -22.10
CA ARG A 103 40.92 23.99 -22.65
C ARG A 103 41.33 22.99 -21.56
N ALA A 104 42.30 23.35 -20.73
CA ALA A 104 42.76 22.49 -19.64
C ALA A 104 41.67 22.30 -18.56
N THR A 105 40.86 23.31 -18.27
CA THR A 105 39.72 23.16 -17.34
C THR A 105 38.64 22.25 -17.91
N LEU A 106 38.33 22.36 -19.21
CA LEU A 106 37.37 21.48 -19.87
C LEU A 106 37.84 20.02 -19.91
N GLU A 107 39.12 19.79 -20.17
CA GLU A 107 39.73 18.46 -20.12
C GLU A 107 39.65 17.85 -18.72
N LYS A 108 39.95 18.65 -17.68
CA LYS A 108 39.81 18.20 -16.29
C LYS A 108 38.36 17.84 -15.95
N ILE A 109 37.39 18.67 -16.33
CA ILE A 109 35.96 18.40 -16.10
C ILE A 109 35.54 17.11 -16.83
N TYR A 110 36.02 16.90 -18.06
CA TYR A 110 35.71 15.69 -18.81
C TYR A 110 36.29 14.43 -18.17
N LEU A 111 37.54 14.49 -17.69
CA LEU A 111 38.17 13.39 -16.97
C LEU A 111 37.46 13.08 -15.66
N ASP A 112 37.03 14.11 -14.93
CA ASP A 112 36.26 13.96 -13.69
C ASP A 112 34.89 13.34 -13.95
N LEU A 113 34.13 13.84 -14.94
CA LEU A 113 32.86 13.25 -15.38
C LEU A 113 33.03 11.79 -15.79
N ARG A 114 34.09 11.48 -16.56
CA ARG A 114 34.36 10.10 -16.99
C ARG A 114 34.66 9.19 -15.80
N SER A 115 35.39 9.68 -14.81
CA SER A 115 35.64 8.96 -13.56
C SER A 115 34.36 8.77 -12.76
N GLU A 116 33.50 9.78 -12.68
CA GLU A 116 32.23 9.69 -11.98
C GLU A 116 31.29 8.69 -12.65
N ILE A 117 31.19 8.71 -13.98
CA ILE A 117 30.42 7.73 -14.76
C ILE A 117 30.91 6.31 -14.47
N LYS A 118 32.23 6.09 -14.51
CA LYS A 118 32.82 4.79 -14.20
C LYS A 118 32.48 4.31 -12.78
N ASN A 119 32.50 5.20 -11.79
CA ASN A 119 32.11 4.88 -10.43
C ASN A 119 30.63 4.52 -10.32
N LYS A 120 29.74 5.27 -10.98
CA LYS A 120 28.30 4.97 -11.00
C LYS A 120 28.04 3.62 -11.66
N ASP A 121 28.69 3.32 -12.78
CA ASP A 121 28.56 2.03 -13.47
C ASP A 121 28.98 0.87 -12.58
N GLN A 122 30.08 1.03 -11.84
CA GLN A 122 30.55 0.01 -10.89
C GLN A 122 29.54 -0.21 -9.75
N ILE A 123 28.95 0.86 -9.23
CA ILE A 123 27.91 0.80 -8.19
C ILE A 123 26.65 0.11 -8.74
N ILE A 124 26.22 0.45 -9.95
CA ILE A 124 25.08 -0.18 -10.60
C ILE A 124 25.32 -1.68 -10.75
N LEU A 125 26.53 -2.08 -11.18
CA LEU A 125 26.87 -3.49 -11.35
C LEU A 125 26.88 -4.26 -10.02
N ASP A 126 27.46 -3.68 -8.96
CA ASP A 126 27.46 -4.28 -7.62
C ASP A 126 26.04 -4.42 -7.05
N ILE A 127 25.22 -3.37 -7.17
CA ILE A 127 23.82 -3.39 -6.72
C ILE A 127 23.02 -4.42 -7.54
N SER A 128 23.21 -4.47 -8.86
CA SER A 128 22.52 -5.44 -9.73
C SER A 128 22.86 -6.87 -9.36
N HIS A 129 24.13 -7.15 -9.06
CA HIS A 129 24.58 -8.45 -8.62
C HIS A 129 23.98 -8.82 -7.25
N LYS A 130 24.02 -7.91 -6.27
CA LYS A 130 23.39 -8.10 -4.96
C LYS A 130 21.89 -8.28 -5.05
N LEU A 131 21.22 -7.55 -5.94
CA LEU A 131 19.78 -7.68 -6.19
C LEU A 131 19.45 -9.05 -6.79
N GLY A 132 20.27 -9.55 -7.73
CA GLY A 132 20.13 -10.89 -8.29
C GLY A 132 20.21 -11.97 -7.21
N GLN A 133 21.23 -11.90 -6.35
CA GLN A 133 21.38 -12.82 -5.21
C GLN A 133 20.22 -12.71 -4.23
N ALA A 134 19.81 -11.49 -3.86
CA ALA A 134 18.69 -11.27 -2.95
C ALA A 134 17.37 -11.79 -3.54
N GLN A 135 17.17 -11.66 -4.85
CA GLN A 135 16.00 -12.18 -5.55
C GLN A 135 15.99 -13.71 -5.59
N GLU A 136 17.15 -14.34 -5.84
CA GLU A 136 17.30 -15.78 -5.81
C GLU A 136 17.07 -16.34 -4.40
N ILE A 137 17.68 -15.72 -3.40
CA ILE A 137 17.45 -16.04 -1.98
C ILE A 137 15.98 -15.88 -1.66
N ALA A 138 15.34 -14.75 -1.99
CA ALA A 138 13.93 -14.51 -1.68
C ALA A 138 12.98 -15.53 -2.37
N LYS A 139 13.25 -15.90 -3.62
CA LYS A 139 12.50 -16.93 -4.34
C LYS A 139 12.63 -18.30 -3.68
N ASN A 140 13.79 -18.61 -3.10
CA ASN A 140 14.07 -19.90 -2.46
C ASN A 140 13.73 -19.91 -0.96
N SER A 141 13.75 -18.76 -0.28
CA SER A 141 13.55 -18.61 1.17
C SER A 141 12.11 -18.34 1.57
N VAL A 142 11.28 -17.87 0.63
CA VAL A 142 9.84 -17.75 0.83
C VAL A 142 9.19 -18.41 -0.37
N SER A 143 8.94 -19.71 -0.27
CA SER A 143 8.06 -20.32 -1.25
C SER A 143 6.68 -19.69 -1.07
N VAL A 144 6.11 -19.12 -2.13
CA VAL A 144 4.69 -18.69 -2.16
C VAL A 144 3.77 -19.81 -1.64
N ILE A 145 4.21 -21.06 -1.77
CA ILE A 145 3.59 -22.27 -1.25
C ILE A 145 3.54 -22.27 0.28
N GLU A 146 4.62 -21.94 0.99
CA GLU A 146 4.63 -21.88 2.47
C GLU A 146 3.78 -20.73 3.00
N PHE A 147 3.81 -19.55 2.36
CA PHE A 147 2.90 -18.46 2.74
C PHE A 147 1.44 -18.86 2.53
N LYS A 148 1.11 -19.48 1.39
CA LYS A 148 -0.23 -20.00 1.11
C LYS A 148 -0.62 -21.11 2.09
N LYS A 149 0.29 -22.00 2.46
CA LYS A 149 0.05 -23.07 3.45
C LYS A 149 -0.21 -22.49 4.84
N SER A 150 0.56 -21.48 5.24
CA SER A 150 0.36 -20.77 6.51
C SER A 150 -0.98 -20.01 6.53
N GLN A 151 -1.32 -19.31 5.45
CA GLN A 151 -2.64 -18.67 5.27
C GLN A 151 -3.77 -19.69 5.33
N TYR A 152 -3.65 -20.81 4.62
CA TYR A 152 -4.66 -21.89 4.62
C TYR A 152 -4.86 -22.46 6.02
N LEU A 153 -3.79 -22.78 6.75
CA LEU A 153 -3.87 -23.29 8.12
C LEU A 153 -4.50 -22.26 9.08
N LEU A 154 -4.23 -20.97 8.87
CA LEU A 154 -4.81 -19.90 9.67
C LEU A 154 -6.31 -19.73 9.37
N GLU A 155 -6.71 -19.85 8.11
CA GLU A 155 -8.10 -19.77 7.68
C GLU A 155 -8.90 -20.98 8.14
N GLU A 156 -8.34 -22.18 8.03
CA GLU A 156 -8.90 -23.42 8.58
C GLU A 156 -9.07 -23.35 10.10
N SER A 157 -8.05 -22.87 10.83
CA SER A 157 -8.13 -22.68 12.29
C SER A 157 -9.17 -21.63 12.69
N LYS A 158 -9.33 -20.55 11.91
CA LYS A 158 -10.40 -19.56 12.15
C LYS A 158 -11.78 -20.17 11.93
N GLY A 159 -11.93 -20.99 10.88
CA GLY A 159 -13.16 -21.71 10.58
C GLY A 159 -13.57 -22.66 11.71
N SER A 160 -12.63 -23.48 12.19
CA SER A 160 -12.89 -24.43 13.29
C SER A 160 -13.25 -23.71 14.59
N LEU A 161 -12.54 -22.63 14.94
CA LEU A 161 -12.86 -21.81 16.11
C LEU A 161 -14.24 -21.16 16.00
N HIS A 162 -14.63 -20.69 14.81
CA HIS A 162 -15.95 -20.10 14.61
C HIS A 162 -17.05 -21.14 14.80
N GLN A 163 -16.86 -22.35 14.24
CA GLN A 163 -17.78 -23.46 14.42
C GLN A 163 -17.89 -23.88 15.89
N GLU A 164 -16.76 -23.97 16.61
CA GLU A 164 -16.78 -24.23 18.05
C GLU A 164 -17.56 -23.15 18.81
N ILE A 165 -17.28 -21.87 18.57
CA ILE A 165 -18.01 -20.75 19.19
C ILE A 165 -19.52 -20.84 18.91
N GLU A 166 -19.90 -21.15 17.69
CA GLU A 166 -21.30 -21.34 17.31
C GLU A 166 -21.93 -22.51 18.06
N THR A 167 -21.25 -23.66 18.13
CA THR A 167 -21.74 -24.81 18.90
C THR A 167 -21.85 -24.53 20.39
N LEU A 168 -20.90 -23.77 20.97
CA LEU A 168 -20.96 -23.35 22.37
C LEU A 168 -22.17 -22.43 22.61
N LYS A 169 -22.42 -21.48 21.70
CA LYS A 169 -23.55 -20.56 21.81
C LYS A 169 -24.90 -21.28 21.68
N VAL A 170 -25.00 -22.27 20.79
CA VAL A 170 -26.18 -23.13 20.69
C VAL A 170 -26.39 -23.89 21.99
N LYS A 171 -25.36 -24.55 22.53
CA LYS A 171 -25.43 -25.25 23.82
C LYS A 171 -25.85 -24.31 24.96
N GLU A 172 -25.28 -23.12 25.05
CA GLU A 172 -25.65 -22.11 26.04
C GLU A 172 -27.15 -21.78 25.92
N SER A 173 -27.63 -21.52 24.70
CA SER A 173 -29.04 -21.20 24.46
C SER A 173 -29.98 -22.37 24.81
N ASP A 174 -29.57 -23.61 24.53
CA ASP A 174 -30.32 -24.82 24.89
C ASP A 174 -30.38 -24.98 26.40
N LEU A 175 -29.27 -24.79 27.12
CA LEU A 175 -29.24 -24.83 28.58
C LEU A 175 -30.13 -23.75 29.19
N VAL A 176 -30.09 -22.52 28.68
CA VAL A 176 -30.96 -21.43 29.13
C VAL A 176 -32.44 -21.77 28.90
N ASN A 177 -32.77 -22.37 27.76
CA ASN A 177 -34.15 -22.79 27.47
C ASN A 177 -34.59 -23.91 28.41
N LYS A 178 -33.76 -24.95 28.63
CA LYS A 178 -34.05 -26.02 29.59
C LYS A 178 -34.29 -25.47 31.00
N LEU A 179 -33.45 -24.54 31.45
CA LEU A 179 -33.59 -23.89 32.75
C LEU A 179 -34.88 -23.06 32.85
N LYS A 180 -35.28 -22.37 31.77
CA LYS A 180 -36.58 -21.68 31.69
C LYS A 180 -37.75 -22.65 31.76
N TYR A 181 -37.68 -23.79 31.08
CA TYR A 181 -38.71 -24.84 31.14
C TYR A 181 -38.84 -25.45 32.54
N GLU A 182 -37.72 -25.72 33.21
CA GLU A 182 -37.75 -26.20 34.61
C GLU A 182 -38.38 -25.18 35.55
N LYS A 183 -38.00 -23.90 35.43
CA LYS A 183 -38.60 -22.82 36.25
C LYS A 183 -40.10 -22.66 35.99
N SER A 184 -40.51 -22.68 34.72
CA SER A 184 -41.92 -22.56 34.33
C SER A 184 -42.74 -23.76 34.82
N THR A 185 -42.20 -24.99 34.69
CA THR A 185 -42.86 -26.20 35.20
C THR A 185 -43.00 -26.16 36.72
N ASN A 186 -41.99 -25.69 37.45
CA ASN A 186 -42.11 -25.59 38.90
C ASN A 186 -43.15 -24.52 39.31
N ILE A 187 -43.24 -23.41 38.56
CA ILE A 187 -44.25 -22.37 38.78
C ILE A 187 -45.66 -22.84 38.41
N ILE A 188 -45.82 -23.67 37.37
CA ILE A 188 -47.13 -24.23 37.03
C ILE A 188 -47.60 -25.20 38.12
N LEU A 189 -46.66 -25.98 38.68
CA LEU A 189 -46.95 -26.97 39.73
C LEU A 189 -47.32 -26.29 41.05
N ILE A 190 -46.62 -25.22 41.45
CA ILE A 190 -46.99 -24.44 42.66
C ILE A 190 -48.37 -23.79 42.51
N ALA A 191 -48.69 -23.26 41.32
CA ALA A 191 -49.99 -22.63 41.04
C ALA A 191 -51.14 -23.65 41.08
N PHE A 192 -50.94 -24.84 40.48
CA PHE A 192 -51.92 -25.92 40.52
C PHE A 192 -52.19 -26.39 41.97
N CYS A 193 -51.13 -26.52 42.78
CA CYS A 193 -51.26 -26.90 44.19
C CYS A 193 -52.04 -25.86 45.01
N LEU A 194 -51.83 -24.56 44.77
CA LEU A 194 -52.59 -23.49 45.41
C LEU A 194 -54.08 -23.52 45.05
N ILE A 195 -54.41 -23.74 43.78
CA ILE A 195 -55.80 -23.84 43.31
C ILE A 195 -56.51 -25.01 44.00
N LEU A 196 -55.83 -26.15 44.13
CA LEU A 196 -56.37 -27.34 44.79
C LEU A 196 -56.66 -27.08 46.28
N MET A 197 -55.76 -26.37 46.97
CA MET A 197 -55.96 -25.97 48.38
C MET A 197 -57.14 -25.01 48.55
N ILE A 198 -57.33 -24.06 47.63
CA ILE A 198 -58.48 -23.14 47.64
C ILE A 198 -59.79 -23.91 47.44
N GLY A 199 -59.82 -24.86 46.50
CA GLY A 199 -60.99 -25.71 46.24
C GLY A 199 -61.41 -26.54 47.46
N LEU A 200 -60.43 -27.14 48.15
CA LEU A 200 -60.65 -27.86 49.42
C LEU A 200 -61.16 -26.92 50.53
N GLY A 201 -60.61 -25.71 50.63
CA GLY A 201 -61.07 -24.70 51.59
C GLY A 201 -62.51 -24.26 51.35
N LEU A 202 -62.90 -24.05 50.08
CA LEU A 202 -64.28 -23.72 49.70
C LEU A 202 -65.24 -24.88 49.98
N LEU A 203 -64.85 -26.11 49.68
CA LEU A 203 -65.64 -27.32 49.99
C LEU A 203 -65.85 -27.48 51.50
N TRP A 204 -64.81 -27.21 52.30
CA TRP A 204 -64.90 -27.24 53.76
C TRP A 204 -65.82 -26.13 54.28
N PHE A 205 -65.71 -24.91 53.74
CA PHE A 205 -66.57 -23.78 54.10
C PHE A 205 -68.05 -23.98 53.72
N LEU A 206 -68.35 -24.75 52.66
CA LEU A 206 -69.73 -25.08 52.29
C LEU A 206 -70.36 -26.18 53.15
N LYS A 207 -69.53 -26.96 53.85
CA LYS A 207 -69.95 -28.12 54.66
C LYS A 207 -70.09 -27.81 56.14
N ILE A 208 -69.46 -26.73 56.62
CA ILE A 208 -69.59 -26.20 57.98
C ILE A 208 -70.84 -25.32 58.11
#